data_AF-G5KE95-F1
#
_entry.id   AF-G5KE95-F1
#
_cell.length_a   1.000
_cell.length_b   1.000
_cell.length_c   1.000
_cell.angle_alpha   90.00
_cell.angle_beta   90.00
_cell.angle_gamma   90.00
#
_symmetry.space_group_name_H-M   'P 1'
#
loop_
_entity.id
_entity.type
_entity.pdbx_description
1 polymer ?
#
loop_
_entity_poly.entity_id
_entity_poly.type
_entity_poly.pdbx_seq_one_letter_code
_entity_poly.pdbx_strand_id
1 'polypeptide(L)' 'MVTDKEELIKIYRQINQAMVDHDTKFLRQLLKPETFLIHMTGYQQDVTEWLSQIESQEMNYYSW' A
#
# COMPACT_ATOMS: atom_id res chain seq x y z
N MET A 1 -25.94 8.75 5.54
CA MET A 1 -25.15 8.67 4.30
C MET A 1 -23.70 8.66 4.71
N VAL A 2 -22.89 7.75 4.16
CA VAL A 2 -21.44 7.78 4.35
C VAL A 2 -20.89 8.95 3.56
N THR A 3 -20.01 9.73 4.16
CA THR A 3 -19.33 10.87 3.50
C THR A 3 -18.11 10.38 2.73
N ASP A 4 -17.70 11.10 1.69
CA ASP A 4 -16.46 10.84 0.95
C ASP A 4 -15.25 10.73 1.90
N LYS A 5 -15.23 11.52 2.97
CA LYS A 5 -14.19 11.47 4.01
C LYS A 5 -14.17 10.12 4.74
N GLU A 6 -15.34 9.60 5.13
CA GLU A 6 -15.44 8.31 5.81
C GLU A 6 -15.04 7.17 4.89
N GLU A 7 -15.37 7.26 3.60
CA GLU A 7 -14.94 6.29 2.59
C GLU A 7 -13.43 6.31 2.36
N LEU A 8 -12.82 7.50 2.27
CA LEU A 8 -11.36 7.64 2.18
C LEU A 8 -10.65 7.07 3.41
N ILE A 9 -11.17 7.30 4.61
CA ILE A 9 -10.62 6.73 5.86
C ILE A 9 -10.71 5.19 5.83
N LYS A 10 -11.81 4.64 5.32
CA LYS A 10 -11.99 3.19 5.19
C LYS A 10 -10.96 2.61 4.23
N ILE A 11 -10.79 3.19 3.04
CA ILE A 11 -9.82 2.74 2.04
C ILE A 11 -8.40 2.81 2.61
N TYR A 12 -8.05 3.91 3.28
CA TYR A 12 -6.74 4.06 3.93
C TYR A 12 -6.44 2.94 4.94
N ARG A 13 -7.43 2.58 5.78
CA ARG A 13 -7.28 1.48 6.73
C ARG A 13 -7.15 0.12 6.03
N GLN A 14 -7.89 -0.10 4.94
CA GLN A 14 -7.78 -1.32 4.15
C GLN A 14 -6.40 -1.46 3.48
N ILE A 15 -5.82 -0.36 2.99
CA ILE A 15 -4.45 -0.36 2.46
C ILE A 15 -3.46 -0.76 3.54
N ASN A 16 -3.53 -0.16 4.73
CA ASN A 16 -2.63 -0.50 5.84
C ASN A 16 -2.75 -1.98 6.24
N GLN A 17 -3.98 -2.51 6.30
CA GLN A 17 -4.19 -3.92 6.61
C GLN A 17 -3.62 -4.84 5.52
N ALA A 18 -3.84 -4.51 4.25
CA ALA A 18 -3.28 -5.26 3.13
C ALA A 18 -1.74 -5.26 3.12
N MET A 19 -1.10 -4.20 3.60
CA MET A 19 0.36 -4.16 3.77
C MET A 19 0.85 -5.13 4.85
N VAL A 20 0.11 -5.28 5.95
CA VAL A 20 0.43 -6.22 7.04
C VAL A 20 0.16 -7.67 6.61
N ASP A 21 -0.93 -7.91 5.89
CA ASP A 21 -1.35 -9.24 5.44
C ASP A 21 -0.64 -9.70 4.14
N HIS A 22 0.28 -8.89 3.61
CA HIS A 22 0.94 -9.07 2.32
C HIS A 22 -0.04 -9.26 1.14
N ASP A 23 -1.24 -8.67 1.19
CA ASP A 23 -2.27 -8.77 0.13
C ASP A 23 -1.96 -7.81 -1.03
N THR A 24 -0.90 -8.13 -1.77
CA THR A 24 -0.47 -7.36 -2.94
C THR A 24 -1.49 -7.42 -4.09
N LYS A 25 -2.38 -8.40 -4.10
CA LYS A 25 -3.47 -8.49 -5.08
C LYS A 25 -4.49 -7.38 -4.86
N PHE A 26 -4.91 -7.13 -3.63
CA PHE A 26 -5.77 -5.99 -3.29
C PHE A 26 -5.08 -4.66 -3.59
N LEU A 27 -3.81 -4.51 -3.19
CA LEU A 27 -3.05 -3.28 -3.43
C LEU A 27 -2.94 -2.95 -4.94
N ARG A 28 -2.73 -3.95 -5.80
CA ARG A 28 -2.70 -3.78 -7.28
C ARG A 28 -4.02 -3.30 -7.89
N GLN A 29 -5.16 -3.52 -7.22
CA GLN A 29 -6.45 -3.01 -7.70
C GLN A 29 -6.62 -1.51 -7.44
N LEU A 30 -5.92 -0.97 -6.45
CA LEU A 30 -6.03 0.42 -6.02
C LEU A 30 -4.96 1.32 -6.63
N LEU A 31 -3.77 0.76 -6.90
CA LEU A 31 -2.60 1.53 -7.31
C LEU A 31 -2.34 1.39 -8.81
N LYS A 32 -2.17 2.53 -9.48
CA LYS A 32 -1.80 2.55 -10.90
C LYS A 32 -0.31 2.16 -11.07
N PRO A 33 0.08 1.46 -12.14
CA PRO A 33 1.47 1.05 -12.36
C PRO A 33 2.48 2.21 -12.38
N GLU A 34 2.06 3.41 -12.76
CA GLU A 34 2.91 4.61 -12.83
C GLU A 34 3.06 5.32 -11.47
N THR A 35 2.50 4.75 -10.41
CA THR A 35 2.61 5.28 -9.04
C THR A 35 4.03 5.08 -8.54
N PHE A 36 4.57 6.11 -7.88
CA PHE A 36 5.83 6.02 -7.15
C PHE A 36 5.63 6.42 -5.68
N LEU A 37 6.39 5.77 -4.81
CA LEU A 37 6.49 6.10 -3.40
C LEU A 37 7.80 6.84 -3.16
N ILE A 38 7.80 7.81 -2.23
CA ILE A 38 9.03 8.40 -1.74
C ILE A 38 9.40 7.66 -0.47
N HIS A 39 10.45 6.84 -0.55
CA HIS A 39 11.01 6.15 0.60
C HIS A 39 11.55 7.17 1.62
N MET A 40 11.72 6.76 2.88
CA MET A 40 12.21 7.63 3.96
C MET A 40 13.62 8.20 3.68
N THR A 41 14.40 7.56 2.79
CA THR A 41 15.72 8.02 2.34
C THR A 41 15.66 9.04 1.21
N GLY A 42 14.47 9.39 0.71
CA GLY A 42 14.27 10.20 -0.49
C GLY A 42 14.35 9.43 -1.80
N TYR A 43 14.54 8.10 -1.75
CA TYR A 43 14.51 7.25 -2.93
C TYR A 43 13.10 7.21 -3.53
N GLN A 44 12.98 7.52 -4.82
CA GLN A 44 11.74 7.34 -5.57
C GLN A 44 11.63 5.88 -5.98
N GLN A 45 10.75 5.15 -5.31
CA GLN A 45 10.52 3.73 -5.51
C GLN A 45 9.30 3.51 -6.38
N ASP A 46 9.43 2.68 -7.41
CA ASP A 46 8.29 2.29 -8.25
C ASP A 46 7.32 1.41 -7.45
N VAL A 47 6.01 1.61 -7.64
CA VAL A 47 5.00 0.81 -6.91
C VAL A 47 5.11 -0.69 -7.20
N THR A 48 5.57 -1.06 -8.40
CA THR A 48 5.77 -2.46 -8.78
C THR A 48 6.91 -3.12 -8.01
N GLU A 49 8.00 -2.37 -7.77
CA GLU A 49 9.11 -2.79 -6.91
C GLU A 49 8.64 -2.94 -5.47
N TRP A 50 7.96 -1.92 -4.93
CA TRP A 50 7.42 -1.94 -3.59
C TRP A 50 6.48 -3.14 -3.35
N LEU A 51 5.56 -3.42 -4.28
CA LEU A 51 4.68 -4.58 -4.22
C LEU A 51 5.47 -5.90 -4.27
N SER A 52 6.53 -5.97 -5.07
CA SER A 52 7.39 -7.16 -5.12
C SER A 52 8.13 -7.39 -3.80
N GLN A 53 8.55 -6.33 -3.11
CA GLN A 53 9.23 -6.42 -1.81
C GLN A 53 8.28 -6.84 -0.68
N ILE A 54 7.01 -6.45 -0.74
CA ILE A 54 5.97 -6.97 0.15
C ILE A 54 5.75 -8.47 -0.11
N GLU A 55 5.63 -8.88 -1.38
CA GLU A 55 5.39 -10.27 -1.76
C GLU A 55 6.56 -11.19 -1.40
N SER A 56 7.80 -10.71 -1.54
CA SER A 56 9.01 -11.44 -1.13
C SER A 56 9.28 -11.39 0.38
N GLN A 57 8.49 -10.61 1.13
CA GLN A 57 8.72 -10.30 2.55
C GLN A 57 10.09 -9.65 2.82
N GLU A 58 10.69 -9.01 1.82
CA GLU A 58 11.84 -8.10 2.03
C GLU A 58 11.39 -6.85 2.79
N MET A 59 10.15 -6.41 2.54
CA MET A 59 9.50 -5.31 3.24
C MET A 59 8.32 -5.83 4.06
N ASN A 60 8.47 -5.82 5.39
CA ASN A 60 7.44 -6.28 6.33
C ASN A 60 6.87 -5.11 7.13
N TYR A 61 5.54 -5.08 7.22
CA TYR A 61 4.80 -4.11 8.00
C TYR A 61 4.14 -4.79 9.19
N TYR A 62 4.01 -4.03 10.27
CA TYR A 62 3.41 -4.50 11.52
C TYR A 62 2.42 -3.46 12.02
N SER A 63 1.29 -3.92 12.56
CA SER A 63 0.35 -3.09 13.31
C SER A 63 0.25 -3.58 14.76
N TRP A 64 -0.03 -2.67 15.68
CA TRP A 64 -0.34 -2.97 17.09
C TRP A 64 -1.84 -3.15 17.30
#